data_AF-A0AAW0F243-F1
#
_entry.id   AF-A0AAW0F243-F1
#
_cell.length_a   1.000
_cell.length_b   1.000
_cell.length_c   1.000
_cell.angle_alpha   90.00
_cell.angle_beta   90.00
_cell.angle_gamma   90.00
#
_symmetry.space_group_name_H-M   'P 1'
#
loop_
_entity.id
_entity.type
_entity.pdbx_description
1 polymer ?
#
loop_
_entity_poly.entity_id
_entity_poly.type
_entity_poly.pdbx_seq_one_letter_code
_entity_poly.pdbx_strand_id
1 'polypeptide(L)'
;MKRAMQKLATRAGSSGTVAVTVTTAALAVPSRAMHGKPASGHKVRTQHSRRWWMQSKARHLSAIPHEEARSRPHFPAYSEDVDRPMVVPHGARCFNCDGAVDGEDINSYVWVPSGNARVPTTQGYFFHIKCFKCWNCKYRIVHNQFYSKDGRAWCLACALGRDIRVPTRRWHTSYVNTHRTGSRMTGQFFPRHRHQMEFLFNPKE
;
A
#
# COMPACT_ATOMS: atom_id res chain seq x y z
N MET A 1 -57.84 -8.22 -14.11
CA MET A 1 -58.21 -6.97 -13.43
C MET A 1 -57.48 -5.81 -14.08
N LYS A 2 -58.22 -4.99 -14.82
CA LYS A 2 -57.75 -3.81 -15.56
C LYS A 2 -57.85 -2.58 -14.66
N ARG A 3 -56.87 -1.67 -14.70
CA ARG A 3 -57.10 -0.21 -14.61
C ARG A 3 -55.84 0.57 -14.98
N ALA A 4 -55.83 1.06 -16.22
CA ALA A 4 -55.16 2.26 -16.67
C ALA A 4 -56.20 3.42 -16.69
N MET A 5 -55.72 4.66 -16.88
CA MET A 5 -56.43 5.97 -16.96
C MET A 5 -56.36 6.80 -15.66
N GLN A 6 -56.14 8.13 -15.62
CA GLN A 6 -56.29 9.29 -16.53
C GLN A 6 -55.08 10.26 -16.33
N LYS A 7 -54.49 10.96 -17.33
CA LYS A 7 -54.90 12.17 -18.10
C LYS A 7 -55.36 13.39 -17.27
N LEU A 8 -54.62 14.50 -17.35
CA LEU A 8 -55.16 15.84 -17.65
C LEU A 8 -54.03 16.85 -17.91
N ALA A 9 -54.24 17.64 -18.96
CA ALA A 9 -53.44 18.76 -19.43
C ALA A 9 -54.24 20.05 -19.22
N THR A 10 -53.58 21.18 -18.99
CA THR A 10 -54.14 22.52 -19.26
C THR A 10 -53.03 23.50 -19.64
N ARG A 11 -53.43 24.51 -20.41
CA ARG A 11 -52.70 25.23 -21.46
C ARG A 11 -52.90 26.74 -21.26
N ALA A 12 -52.02 27.55 -21.88
CA ALA A 12 -52.13 28.99 -22.18
C ALA A 12 -51.99 29.97 -20.99
N GLY A 13 -51.42 31.18 -21.09
CA GLY A 13 -50.90 31.98 -22.21
C GLY A 13 -51.18 33.48 -21.94
N SER A 14 -50.20 34.38 -22.12
CA SER A 14 -50.34 35.85 -22.39
C SER A 14 -48.93 36.48 -22.35
N SER A 15 -48.33 37.03 -23.42
CA SER A 15 -48.65 38.20 -24.27
C SER A 15 -48.42 39.57 -23.61
N GLY A 16 -47.57 40.39 -24.27
CA GLY A 16 -47.37 41.84 -24.08
C GLY A 16 -46.10 42.18 -23.29
N THR A 17 -45.21 43.10 -23.68
CA THR A 17 -45.25 44.12 -24.73
C THR A 17 -43.83 44.63 -25.00
N VAL A 18 -43.70 45.17 -26.20
CA VAL A 18 -42.52 45.73 -26.87
C VAL A 18 -41.99 46.99 -26.17
N ALA A 19 -40.66 47.14 -26.10
CA ALA A 19 -40.01 48.45 -26.02
C ALA A 19 -38.78 48.46 -26.94
N VAL A 20 -38.85 49.35 -27.92
CA VAL A 20 -37.84 49.64 -28.96
C VAL A 20 -36.92 50.76 -28.47
N THR A 21 -35.79 50.92 -29.17
CA THR A 21 -34.87 52.09 -29.22
C THR A 21 -33.69 52.01 -28.23
N VAL A 22 -32.43 52.35 -28.54
CA VAL A 22 -31.78 53.03 -29.66
C VAL A 22 -30.39 52.38 -29.86
N THR A 23 -30.01 52.20 -31.12
CA THR A 23 -28.67 51.83 -31.59
C THR A 23 -27.65 52.94 -31.33
N THR A 24 -26.59 52.64 -30.57
CA THR A 24 -25.30 53.32 -30.70
C THR A 24 -24.27 52.30 -31.16
N ALA A 25 -23.99 52.33 -32.46
CA ALA A 25 -22.92 51.58 -33.10
C ALA A 25 -21.57 52.13 -32.63
N ALA A 26 -20.99 51.52 -31.60
CA ALA A 26 -19.58 51.67 -31.31
C ALA A 26 -18.80 50.83 -32.33
N LEU A 27 -18.06 51.51 -33.21
CA LEU A 27 -17.13 50.91 -34.15
C LEU A 27 -16.15 49.99 -33.40
N ALA A 28 -16.38 48.68 -33.50
CA ALA A 28 -15.45 47.67 -33.01
C ALA A 28 -14.20 47.70 -33.89
N VAL A 29 -13.16 48.38 -33.41
CA VAL A 29 -11.79 48.21 -33.91
C VAL A 29 -11.43 46.73 -33.67
N PRO A 30 -11.03 45.95 -34.69
CA PRO A 30 -10.47 44.64 -34.44
C PRO A 30 -9.11 44.84 -33.76
N SER A 31 -9.10 44.74 -32.44
CA SER A 31 -7.88 44.53 -31.68
C SER A 31 -7.33 43.18 -32.12
N ARG A 32 -6.34 43.21 -33.02
CA ARG A 32 -5.45 42.09 -33.25
C ARG A 32 -4.77 41.80 -31.92
N ALA A 33 -5.35 40.90 -31.14
CA ALA A 33 -4.65 40.24 -30.06
C ALA A 33 -3.53 39.45 -30.72
N MET A 34 -2.36 40.07 -30.79
CA MET A 34 -1.11 39.44 -31.14
C MET A 34 -0.95 38.26 -30.19
N HIS A 35 -1.29 37.05 -30.65
CA HIS A 35 -0.78 35.82 -30.06
C HIS A 35 0.72 35.76 -30.38
N GLY A 36 1.48 36.64 -29.72
CA GLY A 36 2.91 36.49 -29.61
C GLY A 36 3.13 35.18 -28.89
N LYS A 37 3.61 34.16 -29.62
CA LYS A 37 4.34 33.06 -29.00
C LYS A 37 5.31 33.73 -28.02
N PRO A 38 5.37 33.30 -26.75
CA PRO A 38 6.36 33.86 -25.83
C PRO A 38 7.69 33.83 -26.55
N ALA A 39 8.27 35.00 -26.78
CA ALA A 39 9.64 35.12 -27.26
C ALA A 39 10.46 34.11 -26.47
N SER A 40 11.37 33.41 -27.15
CA SER A 40 12.24 32.38 -26.58
C SER A 40 13.08 32.97 -25.44
N GLY A 41 12.42 33.19 -24.30
CA GLY A 41 13.03 33.53 -23.04
C GLY A 41 13.72 32.27 -22.63
N HIS A 42 15.03 32.28 -22.77
CA HIS A 42 15.89 31.29 -22.15
C HIS A 42 15.48 31.26 -20.67
N LYS A 43 14.65 30.28 -20.29
CA LYS A 43 14.18 30.10 -18.92
C LYS A 43 15.42 29.77 -18.12
N VAL A 44 16.07 30.78 -17.57
CA VAL A 44 17.13 30.62 -16.59
C VAL A 44 16.47 29.91 -15.44
N ARG A 45 16.66 28.59 -15.35
CA ARG A 45 16.26 27.82 -14.18
C ARG A 45 16.80 28.57 -12.98
N THR A 46 15.90 29.00 -12.10
CA THR A 46 16.28 29.59 -10.82
C THR A 46 17.32 28.70 -10.17
N GLN A 47 18.30 29.28 -9.49
CA GLN A 47 19.37 28.52 -8.85
C GLN A 47 18.81 27.37 -7.98
N HIS A 48 17.65 27.58 -7.37
CA HIS A 48 16.88 26.56 -6.64
C HIS A 48 16.43 25.39 -7.53
N SER A 49 15.80 25.64 -8.68
CA SER A 49 15.40 24.59 -9.62
C SER A 49 16.60 23.88 -10.27
N ARG A 50 17.73 24.57 -10.48
CA ARG A 50 18.98 23.98 -10.98
C ARG A 50 19.65 23.10 -9.93
N ARG A 51 19.69 23.54 -8.67
CA ARG A 51 20.15 22.74 -7.53
C ARG A 51 19.27 21.51 -7.32
N TRP A 52 17.95 21.68 -7.37
CA TRP A 52 17.01 20.55 -7.28
C TRP A 52 17.25 19.56 -8.41
N TRP A 53 17.41 20.02 -9.66
CA TRP A 53 17.67 19.13 -10.80
C TRP A 53 19.04 18.43 -10.76
N MET A 54 20.07 19.10 -10.22
CA MET A 54 21.40 18.52 -10.00
C MET A 54 21.41 17.51 -8.84
N GLN A 55 20.66 17.77 -7.75
CA GLN A 55 20.47 16.84 -6.62
C GLN A 55 19.53 15.68 -6.94
N SER A 56 18.56 15.91 -7.83
CA SER A 56 17.57 14.90 -8.26
C SER A 56 18.08 14.03 -9.38
N LYS A 57 19.25 14.32 -9.98
CA LYS A 57 19.98 13.28 -10.70
C LYS A 57 20.27 12.21 -9.66
N ALA A 58 19.49 11.13 -9.72
CA ALA A 58 19.75 9.93 -8.95
C ALA A 58 21.24 9.67 -9.10
N ARG A 59 21.99 9.73 -7.99
CA ARG A 59 23.37 9.25 -7.98
C ARG A 59 23.29 7.91 -8.68
N HIS A 60 24.01 7.76 -9.79
CA HIS A 60 24.01 6.52 -10.57
C HIS A 60 24.02 5.37 -9.58
N LEU A 61 23.08 4.43 -9.71
CA LEU A 61 22.98 3.29 -8.81
C LEU A 61 24.36 2.64 -8.76
N SER A 62 25.13 2.93 -7.71
CA SER A 62 26.49 2.46 -7.57
C SER A 62 26.41 1.17 -6.79
N ALA A 63 26.69 0.05 -7.46
CA ALA A 63 26.87 -1.22 -6.76
C ALA A 63 28.15 -1.12 -5.95
N ILE A 64 28.02 -1.01 -4.62
CA ILE A 64 29.14 -1.24 -3.72
C ILE A 64 29.24 -2.76 -3.58
N PRO A 65 30.39 -3.38 -3.88
CA PRO A 65 30.54 -4.82 -3.72
C PRO A 65 30.29 -5.21 -2.25
N HIS A 66 29.72 -6.40 -2.06
CA HIS A 66 29.25 -6.85 -0.74
C HIS A 66 30.35 -6.82 0.34
N GLU A 67 31.62 -6.97 -0.05
CA GLU A 67 32.77 -6.92 0.85
C GLU A 67 33.10 -5.51 1.38
N GLU A 68 32.77 -4.46 0.62
CA GLU A 68 33.06 -3.06 0.95
C GLU A 68 31.90 -2.37 1.70
N ALA A 69 30.77 -3.06 1.86
CA ALA A 69 29.61 -2.53 2.57
C ALA A 69 29.90 -2.40 4.07
N ARG A 70 29.98 -1.15 4.56
CA ARG A 70 30.24 -0.83 5.98
C ARG A 70 29.21 -1.44 6.95
N SER A 71 27.97 -1.61 6.50
CA SER A 71 26.92 -2.27 7.27
C SER A 71 26.72 -3.69 6.74
N ARG A 72 27.52 -4.63 7.24
CA ARG A 72 27.28 -6.05 7.00
C ARG A 72 26.00 -6.45 7.74
N PRO A 73 24.99 -7.00 7.05
CA PRO A 73 23.82 -7.50 7.73
C PRO A 73 24.22 -8.68 8.63
N HIS A 74 24.07 -8.53 9.94
CA HIS A 74 24.39 -9.57 10.94
C HIS A 74 23.20 -10.53 11.11
N PHE A 75 22.77 -11.15 10.01
CA PHE A 75 21.77 -12.22 10.02
C PHE A 75 22.08 -13.22 8.90
N PRO A 76 21.84 -14.52 9.11
CA PRO A 76 21.95 -15.52 8.05
C PRO A 76 21.00 -15.22 6.88
N ALA A 77 21.43 -15.49 5.65
CA ALA A 77 20.65 -15.21 4.45
C ALA A 77 19.46 -16.18 4.28
N TYR A 78 19.63 -17.43 4.73
CA TYR A 78 18.63 -18.48 4.63
C TYR A 78 18.35 -19.04 6.03
N SER A 79 17.08 -19.13 6.41
CA SER A 79 16.64 -20.03 7.46
C SER A 79 16.62 -21.45 6.86
N GLU A 80 17.32 -22.38 7.49
CA GLU A 80 17.38 -23.77 7.01
C GLU A 80 16.07 -24.52 7.28
N ASP A 81 15.28 -24.09 8.27
CA ASP A 81 13.97 -24.66 8.64
C ASP A 81 13.94 -26.20 8.81
N VAL A 82 15.10 -26.85 9.01
CA VAL A 82 15.24 -28.31 9.06
C VAL A 82 14.49 -28.90 10.25
N ASP A 83 14.64 -28.29 11.43
CA ASP A 83 14.04 -28.77 12.67
C ASP A 83 12.52 -28.62 12.70
N ARG A 84 12.01 -27.59 12.03
CA ARG A 84 10.59 -27.28 11.97
C ARG A 84 10.26 -26.75 10.59
N PRO A 85 9.85 -27.62 9.65
CA PRO A 85 9.56 -27.20 8.30
C PRO A 85 8.42 -26.19 8.30
N MET A 86 8.75 -24.99 7.80
CA MET A 86 7.81 -23.91 7.61
C MET A 86 7.11 -24.16 6.26
N VAL A 87 5.91 -24.74 6.33
CA VAL A 87 5.06 -25.08 5.18
C VAL A 87 3.69 -24.44 5.34
N VAL A 88 3.15 -23.89 4.26
CA VAL A 88 1.80 -23.31 4.31
C VAL A 88 0.79 -24.44 4.49
N PRO A 89 -0.02 -24.42 5.57
CA PRO A 89 -0.98 -25.47 5.82
C PRO A 89 -2.11 -25.45 4.78
N HIS A 90 -2.61 -26.63 4.41
CA HIS A 90 -3.77 -26.74 3.54
C HIS A 90 -4.98 -26.05 4.18
N GLY A 91 -5.73 -25.28 3.39
CA GLY A 91 -6.87 -24.51 3.88
C GLY A 91 -6.47 -23.31 4.75
N ALA A 92 -5.25 -22.77 4.59
CA ALA A 92 -4.85 -21.52 5.24
C ALA A 92 -5.90 -20.42 4.98
N ARG A 93 -6.28 -19.70 6.04
CA ARG A 93 -7.30 -18.64 5.98
C ARG A 93 -6.69 -17.30 6.30
N CYS A 94 -7.17 -16.27 5.62
CA CYS A 94 -6.77 -14.91 5.85
C CYS A 94 -7.26 -14.45 7.23
N PHE A 95 -6.34 -14.01 8.08
CA PHE A 95 -6.65 -13.58 9.45
C PHE A 95 -7.61 -12.38 9.51
N ASN A 96 -7.70 -11.59 8.44
CA ASN A 96 -8.50 -10.36 8.45
C ASN A 96 -9.86 -10.49 7.76
N CYS A 97 -10.07 -11.44 6.85
CA CYS A 97 -11.36 -11.63 6.18
C CYS A 97 -11.91 -13.06 6.26
N ASP A 98 -11.17 -13.98 6.90
CA ASP A 98 -11.52 -15.38 7.09
C ASP A 98 -11.68 -16.18 5.77
N GLY A 99 -11.46 -15.56 4.62
CA GLY A 99 -11.45 -16.21 3.31
C GLY A 99 -10.24 -17.10 3.13
N ALA A 100 -10.38 -18.14 2.28
CA ALA A 100 -9.28 -19.01 1.93
C ALA A 100 -8.14 -18.24 1.25
N VAL A 101 -6.91 -18.65 1.55
CA VAL A 101 -5.71 -18.19 0.88
C VAL A 101 -5.27 -19.29 -0.08
N ASP A 102 -4.93 -18.89 -1.30
CA ASP A 102 -4.34 -19.81 -2.26
C ASP A 102 -2.88 -20.05 -1.89
N GLY A 103 -2.57 -21.27 -1.47
CA GLY A 103 -1.21 -21.67 -1.10
C GLY A 103 -0.30 -21.90 -2.31
N GLU A 104 -0.87 -22.13 -3.49
CA GLU A 104 -0.11 -22.39 -4.72
C GLU A 104 0.43 -21.08 -5.32
N ASP A 105 -0.37 -20.01 -5.27
CA ASP A 105 0.10 -18.68 -5.68
C ASP A 105 0.85 -17.96 -4.56
N ILE A 106 2.18 -18.11 -4.57
CA ILE A 106 3.15 -17.44 -3.68
C ILE A 106 2.97 -15.91 -3.67
N ASN A 107 2.46 -15.34 -4.76
CA ASN A 107 2.29 -13.89 -4.91
C ASN A 107 0.90 -13.37 -4.50
N SER A 108 0.00 -14.22 -4.00
CA SER A 108 -1.35 -13.80 -3.61
C SER A 108 -1.47 -13.37 -2.14
N TYR A 109 -0.55 -13.82 -1.29
CA TYR A 109 -0.64 -13.68 0.16
C TYR A 109 0.63 -13.16 0.82
N VAL A 110 0.48 -12.80 2.09
CA VAL A 110 1.53 -12.40 3.03
C VAL A 110 1.50 -13.40 4.16
N TRP A 111 2.65 -13.98 4.48
CA TRP A 111 2.80 -14.93 5.58
C TRP A 111 3.74 -14.36 6.63
N VAL A 112 3.19 -14.17 7.83
CA VAL A 112 3.93 -13.71 9.00
C VAL A 112 4.12 -14.91 9.94
N PRO A 113 5.30 -15.57 9.91
CA PRO A 113 5.57 -16.70 10.78
C PRO A 113 5.48 -16.24 12.24
N SER A 114 4.73 -17.00 13.03
CA SER A 114 4.34 -16.57 14.38
C SER A 114 5.43 -16.77 15.43
N GLY A 115 6.49 -17.52 15.13
CA GLY A 115 7.44 -17.97 16.15
C GLY A 115 6.69 -18.67 17.29
N ASN A 116 6.42 -17.92 18.37
CA ASN A 116 5.73 -18.36 19.59
C ASN A 116 4.28 -17.83 19.76
N ALA A 117 3.66 -17.18 18.77
CA ALA A 117 2.29 -16.68 18.93
C ALA A 117 1.30 -17.84 19.18
N ARG A 118 0.45 -17.70 20.22
CA ARG A 118 -0.45 -18.76 20.70
C ARG A 118 -1.78 -18.91 19.91
N VAL A 119 -2.02 -18.12 18.85
CA VAL A 119 -3.30 -18.09 18.10
C VAL A 119 -3.06 -17.66 16.63
N PRO A 120 -3.85 -18.07 15.60
CA PRO A 120 -4.70 -19.25 15.43
C PRO A 120 -4.08 -20.35 14.54
N THR A 121 -2.83 -20.23 14.11
CA THR A 121 -2.21 -21.17 13.17
C THR A 121 -0.83 -21.56 13.65
N THR A 122 -0.58 -22.87 13.70
CA THR A 122 0.69 -23.49 14.14
C THR A 122 1.93 -22.96 13.41
N GLN A 123 1.73 -22.39 12.22
CA GLN A 123 2.75 -21.92 11.26
C GLN A 123 2.88 -20.39 11.17
N GLY A 124 1.91 -19.60 11.67
CA GLY A 124 1.91 -18.15 11.44
C GLY A 124 0.61 -17.56 10.92
N TYR A 125 0.54 -16.23 10.85
CA TYR A 125 -0.63 -15.53 10.31
C TYR A 125 -0.55 -15.43 8.78
N PHE A 126 -1.68 -15.60 8.12
CA PHE A 126 -1.83 -15.43 6.67
C PHE A 126 -2.74 -14.27 6.36
N PHE A 127 -2.41 -13.52 5.31
CA PHE A 127 -3.22 -12.40 4.84
C PHE A 127 -3.23 -12.36 3.33
N HIS A 128 -4.35 -11.99 2.70
CA HIS A 128 -4.28 -11.47 1.34
C HIS A 128 -3.53 -10.14 1.35
N ILE A 129 -2.81 -9.82 0.28
CA ILE A 129 -2.05 -8.56 0.16
C ILE A 129 -2.94 -7.34 0.42
N LYS A 130 -4.17 -7.38 -0.12
CA LYS A 130 -5.17 -6.30 0.05
C LYS A 130 -5.81 -6.28 1.45
N CYS A 131 -5.72 -7.38 2.19
CA CYS A 131 -6.29 -7.55 3.52
C CYS A 131 -5.30 -7.20 4.64
N PHE A 132 -4.00 -7.06 4.33
CA PHE A 132 -2.99 -6.62 5.29
C PHE A 132 -3.07 -5.11 5.56
N LYS A 133 -4.14 -4.72 6.27
CA LYS A 133 -4.49 -3.37 6.69
C LYS A 133 -5.24 -3.44 8.03
N CYS A 134 -5.30 -2.33 8.75
CA CYS A 134 -6.00 -2.28 10.02
C CYS A 134 -7.49 -2.60 9.85
N TRP A 135 -8.04 -3.47 10.69
CA TRP A 135 -9.45 -3.80 10.68
C TRP A 135 -10.33 -2.60 11.07
N ASN A 136 -9.89 -1.75 12.00
CA ASN A 136 -10.68 -0.61 12.45
C ASN A 136 -10.65 0.55 11.45
N CYS A 137 -9.48 1.15 11.23
CA CYS A 137 -9.36 2.35 10.37
C CYS A 137 -9.25 2.05 8.87
N LYS A 138 -9.13 0.78 8.45
CA LYS A 138 -8.97 0.34 7.05
C LYS A 138 -7.76 0.95 6.31
N TYR A 139 -6.86 1.62 7.03
CA TYR A 139 -5.59 2.10 6.51
C TYR A 139 -4.47 1.09 6.69
N ARG A 140 -3.39 1.30 5.95
CA ARG A 140 -2.17 0.52 6.04
C ARG A 140 -1.61 0.50 7.45
N ILE A 141 -0.90 -0.58 7.75
CA ILE A 141 -0.25 -0.76 9.03
C ILE A 141 1.14 -0.10 8.96
N VAL A 142 1.37 0.89 9.82
CA VAL A 142 2.65 1.62 9.86
C VAL A 142 3.74 0.70 10.41
N HIS A 143 4.94 0.77 9.84
CA HIS A 143 6.09 -0.09 10.18
C HIS A 143 5.85 -1.60 9.98
N ASN A 144 4.78 -2.00 9.31
CA ASN A 144 4.40 -3.41 9.11
C ASN A 144 4.25 -4.21 10.43
N GLN A 145 3.99 -3.52 11.55
CA GLN A 145 3.77 -4.13 12.86
C GLN A 145 2.30 -4.02 13.24
N PHE A 146 1.66 -5.15 13.53
CA PHE A 146 0.24 -5.21 13.87
C PHE A 146 0.02 -5.86 15.23
N TYR A 147 -1.12 -5.53 15.83
CA TYR A 147 -1.63 -6.18 17.03
C TYR A 147 -2.76 -7.12 16.66
N SER A 148 -2.71 -8.36 17.14
CA SER A 148 -3.84 -9.28 17.09
C SER A 148 -4.80 -8.92 18.22
N LYS A 149 -5.95 -8.34 17.88
CA LYS A 149 -7.02 -8.02 18.85
C LYS A 149 -8.35 -8.49 18.26
N ASP A 150 -9.11 -9.23 19.06
CA ASP A 150 -10.42 -9.80 18.68
C ASP A 150 -10.37 -10.66 17.39
N GLY A 151 -9.27 -11.42 17.21
CA GLY A 151 -9.06 -12.24 16.01
C GLY A 151 -8.85 -11.45 14.72
N ARG A 152 -8.57 -10.15 14.80
CA ARG A 152 -8.31 -9.27 13.65
C ARG A 152 -6.99 -8.54 13.80
N ALA A 153 -6.47 -7.99 12.70
CA ALA A 153 -5.23 -7.21 12.71
C ALA A 153 -5.52 -5.71 12.92
N TRP A 154 -4.91 -5.14 13.95
CA TRP A 154 -5.02 -3.73 14.32
C TRP A 154 -3.69 -3.00 14.13
N CYS A 155 -3.74 -1.74 13.70
CA CYS A 155 -2.56 -0.88 13.76
C CYS A 155 -2.33 -0.38 15.19
N LEU A 156 -1.11 0.04 15.49
CA LEU A 156 -0.70 0.53 16.81
C LEU A 156 -1.58 1.69 17.32
N ALA A 157 -1.96 2.63 16.44
CA ALA A 157 -2.84 3.75 16.83
C ALA A 157 -4.23 3.26 17.27
N CYS A 158 -4.86 2.40 16.46
CA CYS A 158 -6.19 1.86 16.79
C CYS A 158 -6.16 0.92 18.00
N ALA A 159 -5.10 0.12 18.17
CA ALA A 159 -4.99 -0.79 19.31
C ALA A 159 -4.87 -0.02 20.64
N LEU A 160 -4.19 1.12 20.63
CA LEU A 160 -3.99 2.00 21.80
C LEU A 160 -5.09 3.06 21.96
N GLY A 161 -6.10 3.09 21.09
CA GLY A 161 -7.18 4.09 21.15
C GLY A 161 -6.73 5.52 20.85
N ARG A 162 -5.64 5.70 20.09
CA ARG A 162 -5.15 7.02 19.66
C ARG A 162 -5.90 7.52 18.43
N ASP A 163 -5.90 8.83 18.23
CA ASP A 163 -6.47 9.46 17.03
C ASP A 163 -5.84 8.91 15.74
N ILE A 164 -6.71 8.59 14.78
CA ILE A 164 -6.32 8.00 13.51
C ILE A 164 -5.73 9.10 12.63
N ARG A 165 -4.42 9.03 12.38
CA ARG A 165 -3.74 9.88 11.40
C ARG A 165 -3.83 9.26 10.01
N VAL A 166 -4.36 10.02 9.06
CA VAL A 166 -4.40 9.61 7.65
C VAL A 166 -2.96 9.51 7.11
N PRO A 167 -2.54 8.36 6.54
CA PRO A 167 -1.20 8.24 5.98
C PRO A 167 -0.99 9.19 4.80
N THR A 168 0.18 9.82 4.69
CA THR A 168 0.48 10.74 3.57
C THR A 168 0.80 10.04 2.24
N ARG A 169 1.18 8.76 2.28
CA ARG A 169 1.53 7.95 1.09
C ARG A 169 0.38 7.02 0.71
N ARG A 170 0.63 5.72 0.53
CA ARG A 170 -0.41 4.72 0.25
C ARG A 170 -1.36 4.56 1.43
N TRP A 171 -2.66 4.56 1.17
CA TRP A 171 -3.69 4.49 2.22
C TRP A 171 -4.14 3.08 2.51
N HIS A 172 -4.53 2.32 1.49
CA HIS A 172 -5.18 1.01 1.66
C HIS A 172 -4.27 -0.20 1.40
N THR A 173 -2.99 0.05 1.12
CA THR A 173 -2.00 -0.99 0.85
C THR A 173 -0.75 -0.74 1.69
N SER A 174 -0.36 -1.75 2.47
CA SER A 174 0.86 -1.74 3.27
C SER A 174 2.07 -2.08 2.41
N TYR A 175 3.27 -1.72 2.88
CA TYR A 175 4.52 -2.02 2.18
C TYR A 175 5.05 -3.38 2.64
N VAL A 176 4.39 -4.44 2.22
CA VAL A 176 4.76 -5.82 2.56
C VAL A 176 5.13 -6.60 1.32
N ASN A 177 6.11 -7.49 1.47
CA ASN A 177 6.46 -8.46 0.45
C ASN A 177 5.44 -9.61 0.48
N THR A 178 5.28 -10.27 -0.65
CA THR A 178 4.48 -11.49 -0.76
C THR A 178 5.16 -12.65 -0.06
N HIS A 179 4.38 -13.68 0.25
CA HIS A 179 4.80 -14.85 1.01
C HIS A 179 5.50 -14.45 2.32
N ARG A 180 6.51 -15.20 2.77
CA ARG A 180 7.34 -14.87 3.94
C ARG A 180 8.62 -14.10 3.60
N THR A 181 8.76 -13.57 2.38
CA THR A 181 10.04 -12.98 1.91
C THR A 181 10.53 -11.83 2.78
N GLY A 182 9.62 -10.95 3.24
CA GLY A 182 9.96 -9.86 4.16
C GLY A 182 10.23 -10.31 5.60
N SER A 183 9.70 -11.47 5.99
CA SER A 183 9.84 -12.03 7.34
C SER A 183 10.86 -13.17 7.41
N ARG A 184 11.57 -13.49 6.31
CA ARG A 184 12.55 -14.59 6.26
C ARG A 184 13.84 -14.26 7.02
N MET A 185 14.18 -12.97 7.08
CA MET A 185 15.41 -12.48 7.73
C MET A 185 15.31 -12.48 9.25
N THR A 186 14.14 -12.78 9.81
CA THR A 186 13.90 -12.80 11.25
C THR A 186 13.13 -14.07 11.61
N GLY A 187 13.52 -14.75 12.68
CA GLY A 187 12.83 -15.97 13.09
C GLY A 187 13.77 -16.98 13.75
N GLN A 188 13.44 -18.25 13.54
CA GLN A 188 14.22 -19.38 14.03
C GLN A 188 15.23 -19.77 12.97
N PHE A 189 16.49 -19.88 13.39
CA PHE A 189 17.61 -20.33 12.57
C PHE A 189 18.15 -21.63 13.15
N PHE A 190 18.83 -22.42 12.32
CA PHE A 190 19.55 -23.58 12.82
C PHE A 190 20.88 -23.15 13.49
N PRO A 191 21.28 -23.75 14.63
CA PRO A 191 20.52 -24.69 15.46
C PRO A 191 19.49 -23.95 16.32
N ARG A 192 18.29 -24.53 16.44
CA ARG A 192 17.22 -23.96 17.26
C ARG A 192 17.47 -24.14 18.75
N HIS A 193 18.01 -25.29 19.13
CA HIS A 193 18.30 -25.68 20.50
C HIS A 193 19.71 -26.25 20.61
N ARG A 194 20.37 -25.99 21.75
CA ARG A 194 21.77 -26.39 21.97
C ARG A 194 22.03 -27.90 21.77
N HIS A 195 21.12 -28.75 22.26
CA HIS A 195 21.27 -30.21 22.18
C HIS A 195 21.33 -30.74 20.73
N GLN A 196 20.84 -29.97 19.74
CA GLN A 196 20.88 -30.39 18.33
C GLN A 196 22.30 -30.38 17.77
N MET A 197 23.16 -29.47 18.24
CA MET A 197 24.58 -29.49 17.89
C MET A 197 25.30 -30.63 18.62
N GLU A 198 24.90 -30.92 19.86
CA GLU A 198 25.48 -32.02 20.64
C GLU A 198 25.20 -33.37 19.98
N PHE A 199 23.99 -33.57 19.45
CA PHE A 199 23.65 -34.74 18.62
C PHE A 199 24.58 -34.88 17.40
N LEU A 200 24.83 -33.79 16.67
CA LEU A 200 25.66 -33.83 15.46
C LEU A 200 27.14 -34.17 15.75
N PHE A 201 27.63 -33.85 16.94
CA PHE A 201 29.03 -34.07 17.33
C PHE A 201 29.26 -35.30 18.22
N ASN A 202 28.20 -35.97 18.68
CA ASN A 202 28.32 -37.17 19.50
C ASN A 202 28.19 -38.43 18.62
N PRO A 203 29.27 -39.19 18.37
CA PRO A 203 29.22 -40.41 17.55
C PRO A 203 28.51 -41.60 18.22
N LYS A 204 27.90 -41.39 19.39
CA LYS A 204 27.27 -42.43 20.22
C LYS A 204 25.74 -42.39 20.19
N GLU A 205 25.16 -41.35 19.60
CA GLU A 205 23.72 -41.22 19.33
C GLU A 205 23.43 -41.32 17.83
#